data_AF-A0A511T1Q6-F1
#
_entry.id   AF-A0A511T1Q6-F1
#
_cell.length_a   1.000
_cell.length_b   1.000
_cell.length_c   1.000
_cell.angle_alpha   90.00
_cell.angle_beta   90.00
_cell.angle_gamma   90.00
#
_symmetry.space_group_name_H-M   'P 1'
#
loop_
_entity.id
_entity.type
_entity.pdbx_description
1 polymer ?
#
loop_
_entity_poly.entity_id
_entity_poly.type
_entity_poly.pdbx_seq_one_letter_code
_entity_poly.pdbx_strand_id
1 'polypeptide(L)'
;MSERTQTAAALSESRASEGDLRRRLEGRVELIESALRCYRLLAEQLESRRWRRKVCAAPSLLREVRELEGSLTEALERTERRCELEGWPADARIPTSARRVRDLRARVSTLVDQRLDELLRRPESLPLRDALVKLEEVCLQDVSLARTPGEPFSLRIGSAGGGMQYVLAAQFVLGLFLGMGLFEGLGNSFNWGMALVVTAVALWLLLLLTASLLRRRTPGVLWLTPERLVWLAPGGEPPVVVRLDSLGDGAVEPEGLRGTLTVRGDRYLHLPRFGREKVQRLRVLLELFRVPQVRANASRAERPVVLVTYPAQLRRNNSWTPGQLVLSHRGAYFLPGSGSDVGAVLLKVATGRRLDSRVELTWVLDALRWQPESELDAWLARAIAQSNGAIWASVDVRVSPDVEEEQDVHLSRGKEVLVGKPDSDDRGTVLQLLHGWGVGG
;
A
#
# COMPACT_ATOMS: atom_id res chain seq x y z
N MET A 1 73.58 1.73 -45.64
CA MET A 1 72.12 1.60 -45.41
C MET A 1 71.85 0.76 -44.15
N SER A 2 72.06 1.29 -42.94
CA SER A 2 71.76 0.57 -41.68
C SER A 2 71.48 1.49 -40.48
N GLU A 3 70.82 2.64 -40.69
CA GLU A 3 70.44 3.55 -39.60
C GLU A 3 68.92 3.78 -39.47
N ARG A 4 68.10 3.19 -40.36
CA ARG A 4 66.64 3.42 -40.34
C ARG A 4 65.82 2.43 -39.49
N THR A 5 66.46 1.41 -38.91
CA THR A 5 65.74 0.37 -38.14
C THR A 5 65.82 0.57 -36.62
N GLN A 6 66.71 1.43 -36.12
CA GLN A 6 66.82 1.71 -34.67
C GLN A 6 65.83 2.77 -34.16
N THR A 7 65.31 3.64 -35.01
CA THR A 7 64.33 4.67 -34.61
C THR A 7 62.91 4.14 -34.41
N ALA A 8 62.57 2.99 -35.00
CA ALA A 8 61.27 2.35 -34.78
C ALA A 8 61.21 1.52 -33.48
N ALA A 9 62.35 1.01 -33.01
CA ALA A 9 62.45 0.27 -31.75
C ALA A 9 62.44 1.21 -30.52
N ALA A 10 63.11 2.38 -30.60
CA ALA A 10 63.16 3.35 -29.51
C ALA A 10 61.83 4.08 -29.24
N LEU A 11 60.91 4.13 -30.21
CA LEU A 11 59.57 4.69 -30.01
C LEU A 11 58.57 3.71 -29.36
N SER A 12 58.91 2.42 -29.29
CA SER A 12 58.09 1.43 -28.57
C SER A 12 58.47 1.24 -27.11
N GLU A 13 59.67 1.69 -26.69
CA GLU A 13 60.14 1.56 -25.29
C GLU A 13 59.58 2.62 -24.33
N SER A 14 58.88 3.65 -24.82
CA SER A 14 58.27 4.70 -23.97
C SER A 14 56.76 4.53 -23.76
N ARG A 15 56.18 3.37 -24.09
CA ARG A 15 54.84 3.03 -23.58
C ARG A 15 55.02 2.44 -22.20
N ALA A 16 54.89 3.28 -21.17
CA ALA A 16 54.87 2.85 -19.78
C ALA A 16 53.97 1.61 -19.64
N SER A 17 54.55 0.50 -19.19
CA SER A 17 53.83 -0.75 -19.00
C SER A 17 52.68 -0.51 -18.02
N GLU A 18 51.54 -1.19 -18.22
CA GLU A 18 50.34 -1.06 -17.37
C GLU A 18 50.66 -1.29 -15.87
N GLY A 19 51.67 -2.13 -15.59
CA GLY A 19 52.19 -2.36 -14.23
C GLY A 19 52.91 -1.14 -13.62
N ASP A 20 53.60 -0.34 -14.44
CA ASP A 20 54.28 0.88 -13.98
C ASP A 20 53.27 2.00 -13.72
N LEU A 21 52.22 2.09 -14.55
CA LEU A 21 51.11 3.02 -14.35
C LEU A 21 50.34 2.72 -13.05
N ARG A 22 50.13 1.43 -12.74
CA ARG A 22 49.51 0.99 -11.48
C ARG A 22 50.37 1.32 -10.26
N ARG A 23 51.68 1.03 -10.30
CA ARG A 23 52.60 1.38 -9.22
C ARG A 23 52.63 2.88 -8.94
N ARG A 24 52.60 3.72 -9.98
CA ARG A 24 52.60 5.18 -9.86
C ARG A 24 51.34 5.75 -9.20
N LEU A 25 50.21 5.05 -9.28
CA LEU A 25 48.93 5.50 -8.73
C LEU A 25 48.65 5.01 -7.30
N GLU A 26 49.52 4.17 -6.73
CA GLU A 26 49.58 3.83 -5.28
C GLU A 26 48.22 3.44 -4.66
N GLY A 27 47.53 2.43 -5.18
CA GLY A 27 46.25 1.98 -4.60
C GLY A 27 45.00 2.68 -5.15
N ARG A 28 45.16 3.76 -5.93
CA ARG A 28 44.02 4.51 -6.50
C ARG A 28 43.36 3.79 -7.67
N VAL A 29 44.10 2.95 -8.39
CA VAL A 29 43.52 2.14 -9.49
C VAL A 29 42.57 1.10 -8.91
N GLU A 30 42.93 0.49 -7.78
CA GLU A 30 42.12 -0.45 -7.03
C GLU A 30 40.85 0.23 -6.48
N LEU A 31 40.96 1.50 -6.07
CA LEU A 31 39.80 2.32 -5.70
C LEU A 31 38.88 2.58 -6.91
N ILE A 32 39.43 2.94 -8.08
CA ILE A 32 38.65 3.15 -9.31
C ILE A 32 37.98 1.84 -9.77
N GLU A 33 38.70 0.71 -9.75
CA GLU A 33 38.16 -0.60 -10.15
C GLU A 33 37.08 -1.10 -9.18
N SER A 34 37.28 -0.90 -7.86
CA SER A 34 36.27 -1.24 -6.86
C SER A 34 35.02 -0.35 -6.97
N ALA A 35 35.20 0.95 -7.21
CA ALA A 35 34.11 1.88 -7.49
C ALA A 35 33.31 1.48 -8.74
N LEU A 36 33.97 1.13 -9.84
CA LEU A 36 33.31 0.63 -11.06
C LEU A 36 32.40 -0.57 -10.76
N ARG A 37 32.88 -1.52 -9.96
CA ARG A 37 32.11 -2.70 -9.59
C ARG A 37 30.90 -2.32 -8.73
N CYS A 38 31.10 -1.50 -7.69
CA CYS A 38 30.04 -1.13 -6.75
C CYS A 38 28.94 -0.28 -7.41
N TYR A 39 29.29 0.73 -8.22
CA TYR A 39 28.29 1.53 -8.95
C TYR A 39 27.52 0.71 -9.97
N ARG A 40 28.16 -0.23 -10.67
CA ARG A 40 27.44 -1.12 -11.62
C ARG A 40 26.41 -1.96 -10.91
N LEU A 41 26.80 -2.60 -9.80
CA LEU A 41 25.88 -3.42 -8.99
C LEU A 41 24.73 -2.57 -8.45
N LEU A 42 25.02 -1.37 -7.95
CA LEU A 42 23.99 -0.48 -7.42
C LEU A 42 23.04 0.01 -8.53
N ALA A 43 23.57 0.42 -9.68
CA ALA A 43 22.77 0.82 -10.84
C ALA A 43 21.84 -0.32 -11.30
N GLU A 44 22.36 -1.55 -11.41
CA GLU A 44 21.56 -2.72 -11.78
C GLU A 44 20.45 -3.02 -10.77
N GLN A 45 20.72 -2.83 -9.48
CA GLN A 45 19.71 -2.96 -8.44
C GLN A 45 18.62 -1.88 -8.57
N LEU A 46 19.01 -0.61 -8.71
CA LEU A 46 18.12 0.55 -8.82
C LEU A 46 17.27 0.56 -10.09
N GLU A 47 17.75 -0.03 -11.19
CA GLU A 47 17.01 -0.14 -12.46
C GLU A 47 16.00 -1.29 -12.46
N SER A 48 16.19 -2.27 -11.57
CA SER A 48 15.32 -3.43 -11.55
C SER A 48 13.89 -3.08 -11.11
N ARG A 49 12.89 -3.80 -11.65
CA ARG A 49 11.47 -3.63 -11.25
C ARG A 49 11.20 -3.87 -9.77
N ARG A 50 12.11 -4.55 -9.06
CA ARG A 50 12.03 -4.85 -7.63
C ARG A 50 13.18 -4.19 -6.88
N TRP A 51 13.63 -3.03 -7.34
CA TRP A 51 14.79 -2.33 -6.80
C TRP A 51 14.71 -2.21 -5.29
N ARG A 52 13.55 -1.81 -4.75
CA ARG A 52 13.39 -1.59 -3.32
C ARG A 52 13.65 -2.86 -2.51
N ARG A 53 13.16 -4.01 -2.98
CA ARG A 53 13.45 -5.31 -2.35
C ARG A 53 14.93 -5.67 -2.45
N LYS A 54 15.57 -5.44 -3.59
CA LYS A 54 17.01 -5.73 -3.77
C LYS A 54 17.86 -4.85 -2.84
N VAL A 55 17.55 -3.56 -2.77
CA VAL A 55 18.24 -2.59 -1.91
C VAL A 55 18.04 -2.93 -0.43
N CYS A 56 16.81 -3.22 0.01
CA CYS A 56 16.54 -3.66 1.39
C CYS A 56 17.23 -5.00 1.74
N ALA A 57 17.47 -5.87 0.76
CA ALA A 57 18.17 -7.14 0.98
C ALA A 57 19.70 -6.99 1.04
N ALA A 58 20.25 -5.89 0.51
CA ALA A 58 21.69 -5.64 0.46
C ALA A 58 22.04 -4.20 0.90
N PRO A 59 21.71 -3.80 2.15
CA PRO A 59 22.00 -2.45 2.63
C PRO A 59 23.50 -2.15 2.71
N SER A 60 24.35 -3.17 2.83
CA SER A 60 25.81 -3.02 2.82
C SER A 60 26.32 -2.36 1.53
N LEU A 61 25.68 -2.62 0.38
CA LEU A 61 26.08 -2.02 -0.89
C LEU A 61 25.91 -0.49 -0.90
N LEU A 62 24.85 0.02 -0.27
CA LEU A 62 24.67 1.47 -0.10
C LEU A 62 25.76 2.08 0.77
N ARG A 63 26.15 1.37 1.85
CA ARG A 63 27.22 1.81 2.76
C ARG A 63 28.58 1.82 2.09
N GLU A 64 28.91 0.76 1.35
CA GLU A 64 30.15 0.65 0.57
C GLU A 64 30.27 1.79 -0.45
N VAL A 65 29.22 2.06 -1.22
CA VAL A 65 29.22 3.18 -2.19
C VAL A 65 29.34 4.53 -1.48
N ARG A 66 28.69 4.71 -0.33
CA ARG A 66 28.77 5.94 0.47
C ARG A 66 30.18 6.20 1.01
N GLU A 67 30.87 5.15 1.45
CA GLU A 67 32.26 5.22 1.90
C GLU A 67 33.21 5.53 0.74
N LEU A 68 33.01 4.90 -0.42
CA LEU A 68 33.80 5.14 -1.62
C LEU A 68 33.67 6.57 -2.15
N GLU A 69 32.48 7.18 -2.13
CA GLU A 69 32.26 8.56 -2.57
C GLU A 69 33.21 9.57 -1.89
N GLY A 70 33.54 9.35 -0.61
CA GLY A 70 34.40 10.26 0.15
C GLY A 70 35.83 10.34 -0.38
N SER A 71 36.39 9.23 -0.85
CA SER A 71 37.77 9.14 -1.35
C SER A 71 37.86 9.17 -2.88
N LEU A 72 36.75 8.91 -3.58
CA LEU A 72 36.72 8.75 -5.03
C LEU A 72 36.90 10.07 -5.78
N THR A 73 36.28 11.16 -5.34
CA THR A 73 36.37 12.47 -6.03
C THR A 73 37.82 12.92 -6.14
N GLU A 74 38.56 12.84 -5.04
CA GLU A 74 39.97 13.20 -4.98
C GLU A 74 40.85 12.25 -5.84
N ALA A 75 40.56 10.95 -5.82
CA ALA A 75 41.28 9.96 -6.62
C ALA A 75 41.07 10.18 -8.12
N LEU A 76 39.84 10.50 -8.54
CA LEU A 76 39.48 10.78 -9.92
C LEU A 76 40.12 12.07 -10.43
N GLU A 77 40.09 13.16 -9.65
CA GLU A 77 40.75 14.42 -10.00
C GLU A 77 42.27 14.27 -10.14
N ARG A 78 42.91 13.59 -9.19
CA ARG A 78 44.37 13.37 -9.27
C ARG A 78 44.76 12.48 -10.45
N THR A 79 43.96 11.46 -10.73
CA THR A 79 44.20 10.58 -11.88
C THR A 79 44.10 11.38 -13.18
N GLU A 80 43.09 12.24 -13.33
CA GLU A 80 42.97 13.12 -14.50
C GLU A 80 44.13 14.10 -14.65
N ARG A 81 44.47 14.84 -13.59
CA ARG A 81 45.59 15.79 -13.64
C ARG A 81 46.88 15.09 -14.05
N ARG A 82 47.13 13.88 -13.56
CA ARG A 82 48.29 13.09 -14.00
C ARG A 82 48.17 12.60 -15.44
N CYS A 83 47.00 12.17 -15.89
CA CYS A 83 46.79 11.78 -17.30
C CYS A 83 47.10 12.96 -18.24
N GLU A 84 46.70 14.18 -17.87
CA GLU A 84 46.96 15.40 -18.62
C GLU A 84 48.45 15.77 -18.62
N LEU A 85 49.10 15.75 -17.44
CA LEU A 85 50.51 16.09 -17.29
C LEU A 85 51.44 15.10 -18.00
N GLU A 86 51.10 13.81 -17.98
CA GLU A 86 51.92 12.75 -18.58
C GLU A 86 51.52 12.41 -20.02
N GLY A 87 50.52 13.10 -20.60
CA GLY A 87 50.10 12.93 -21.98
C GLY A 87 49.59 11.51 -22.30
N TRP A 88 48.85 10.90 -21.37
CA TRP A 88 48.41 9.51 -21.54
C TRP A 88 47.44 9.36 -22.72
N PRO A 89 47.51 8.24 -23.48
CA PRO A 89 46.58 7.97 -24.58
C PRO A 89 45.12 7.96 -24.10
N ALA A 90 44.21 8.54 -24.88
CA ALA A 90 42.80 8.62 -24.52
C ALA A 90 42.10 7.24 -24.44
N ASP A 91 42.66 6.23 -25.10
CA ASP A 91 42.23 4.83 -25.13
C ASP A 91 42.89 3.96 -24.06
N ALA A 92 43.81 4.50 -23.27
CA ALA A 92 44.41 3.77 -22.16
C ALA A 92 43.34 3.33 -21.14
N ARG A 93 43.55 2.16 -20.54
CA ARG A 93 42.58 1.53 -19.64
C ARG A 93 42.24 2.40 -18.42
N ILE A 94 43.22 3.09 -17.84
CA ILE A 94 43.04 3.88 -16.61
C ILE A 94 42.18 5.14 -16.86
N PRO A 95 42.49 6.02 -17.85
CA PRO A 95 41.62 7.14 -18.22
C PRO A 95 40.21 6.68 -18.61
N THR A 96 40.11 5.59 -19.37
CA THR A 96 38.82 5.01 -19.78
C THR A 96 38.01 4.55 -18.57
N SER A 97 38.65 3.89 -17.60
CA SER A 97 38.01 3.48 -16.34
C SER A 97 37.57 4.67 -15.51
N ALA A 98 38.40 5.71 -15.38
CA ALA A 98 38.05 6.93 -14.65
C ALA A 98 36.83 7.64 -15.26
N ARG A 99 36.77 7.78 -16.60
CA ARG A 99 35.59 8.31 -17.30
C ARG A 99 34.34 7.47 -17.05
N ARG A 100 34.45 6.15 -17.19
CA ARG A 100 33.33 5.22 -16.92
C ARG A 100 32.81 5.33 -15.49
N VAL A 101 33.68 5.56 -14.50
CA VAL A 101 33.24 5.80 -13.11
C VAL A 101 32.40 7.07 -13.02
N ARG A 102 32.81 8.18 -13.67
CA ARG A 102 32.01 9.42 -13.67
C ARG A 102 30.64 9.23 -14.31
N ASP A 103 30.59 8.56 -15.45
CA ASP A 103 29.33 8.30 -16.16
C ASP A 103 28.40 7.44 -15.29
N LEU A 104 28.94 6.39 -14.66
CA LEU A 104 28.18 5.53 -13.75
C LEU A 104 27.73 6.26 -12.49
N ARG A 105 28.58 7.11 -11.91
CA ARG A 105 28.25 7.94 -10.75
C ARG A 105 27.10 8.89 -11.06
N ALA A 106 27.17 9.57 -12.21
CA ALA A 106 26.10 10.47 -12.67
C ALA A 106 24.79 9.70 -12.86
N ARG A 107 24.84 8.53 -13.53
CA ARG A 107 23.68 7.66 -13.71
C ARG A 107 23.08 7.19 -12.39
N VAL A 108 23.92 6.75 -11.44
CA VAL A 108 23.46 6.33 -10.11
C VAL A 108 22.84 7.50 -9.36
N SER A 109 23.42 8.70 -9.43
CA SER A 109 22.80 9.92 -8.86
C SER A 109 21.40 10.13 -9.40
N THR A 110 21.25 10.15 -10.73
CA THR A 110 19.94 10.31 -11.36
C THR A 110 18.96 9.21 -10.95
N LEU A 111 19.40 7.96 -10.86
CA LEU A 111 18.55 6.85 -10.42
C LEU A 111 18.14 6.99 -8.96
N VAL A 112 19.06 7.36 -8.06
CA VAL A 112 18.76 7.58 -6.64
C VAL A 112 17.77 8.72 -6.49
N ASP A 113 17.97 9.83 -7.20
CA ASP A 113 17.05 10.97 -7.19
C ASP A 113 15.67 10.56 -7.68
N GLN A 114 15.58 9.86 -8.82
CA GLN A 114 14.32 9.31 -9.33
C GLN A 114 13.62 8.39 -8.31
N ARG A 115 14.38 7.53 -7.61
CA ARG A 115 13.81 6.63 -6.60
C ARG A 115 13.38 7.35 -5.33
N LEU A 116 14.08 8.40 -4.93
CA LEU A 116 13.66 9.24 -3.82
C LEU A 116 12.42 10.06 -4.16
N ASP A 117 12.32 10.58 -5.39
CA ASP A 117 11.12 11.27 -5.90
C ASP A 117 9.90 10.35 -5.93
N GLU A 118 10.09 9.07 -6.29
CA GLU A 118 9.03 8.05 -6.24
C GLU A 118 8.55 7.75 -4.81
N LEU A 119 9.39 7.94 -3.78
CA LEU A 119 9.09 7.54 -2.40
C LEU A 119 8.72 8.70 -1.48
N LEU A 120 9.28 9.89 -1.71
CA LEU A 120 9.20 11.04 -0.83
C LEU A 120 8.65 12.25 -1.55
N ARG A 121 7.88 13.08 -0.82
CA ARG A 121 7.41 14.35 -1.35
C ARG A 121 8.57 15.35 -1.47
N ARG A 122 9.09 15.48 -2.69
CA ARG A 122 10.03 16.51 -3.18
C ARG A 122 11.30 16.64 -2.32
N PRO A 123 12.24 15.69 -2.41
CA PRO A 123 13.60 15.94 -1.94
C PRO A 123 14.17 17.13 -2.73
N GLU A 124 14.79 18.08 -2.03
CA GLU A 124 15.75 18.98 -2.70
C GLU A 124 16.85 18.11 -3.31
N SER A 125 17.43 18.54 -4.44
CA SER A 125 18.52 17.77 -5.07
C SER A 125 19.70 17.67 -4.08
N LEU A 126 19.86 16.50 -3.48
CA LEU A 126 20.92 16.24 -2.51
C LEU A 126 22.18 15.78 -3.25
N PRO A 127 23.38 16.05 -2.72
CA PRO A 127 24.57 15.39 -3.23
C PRO A 127 24.41 13.87 -3.06
N LEU A 128 24.95 13.09 -4.00
CA LEU A 128 24.75 11.64 -4.07
C LEU A 128 24.98 10.92 -2.72
N ARG A 129 26.00 11.34 -1.97
CA ARG A 129 26.29 10.78 -0.63
C ARG A 129 25.11 10.91 0.33
N ASP A 130 24.50 12.09 0.39
CA ASP A 130 23.38 12.37 1.30
C ASP A 130 22.08 11.76 0.75
N ALA A 131 21.92 11.72 -0.57
CA ALA A 131 20.82 11.02 -1.23
C ALA A 131 20.85 9.51 -0.92
N LEU A 132 22.03 8.87 -0.90
CA LEU A 132 22.20 7.46 -0.51
C LEU A 132 21.86 7.21 0.96
N VAL A 133 22.23 8.13 1.87
CA VAL A 133 21.83 8.07 3.29
C VAL A 133 20.31 8.13 3.40
N LYS A 134 19.68 9.08 2.71
CA LYS A 134 18.22 9.22 2.72
C LYS A 134 17.53 7.98 2.16
N LEU A 135 18.06 7.41 1.08
CA LEU A 135 17.53 6.19 0.49
C LEU A 135 17.64 5.01 1.46
N GLU A 136 18.80 4.86 2.13
CA GLU A 136 19.01 3.84 3.16
C GLU A 136 18.00 3.99 4.31
N GLU A 137 17.83 5.20 4.86
CA GLU A 137 16.86 5.50 5.93
C GLU A 137 15.42 5.11 5.53
N VAL A 138 15.01 5.45 4.32
CA VAL A 138 13.65 5.17 3.85
C VAL A 138 13.43 3.67 3.62
N CYS A 139 14.45 2.97 3.09
CA CYS A 139 14.40 1.55 2.81
C CYS A 139 14.50 0.68 4.08
N LEU A 140 15.27 1.11 5.08
CA LEU A 140 15.52 0.37 6.32
C LEU A 140 14.59 0.77 7.47
N GLN A 141 13.70 1.74 7.28
CA GLN A 141 12.74 2.06 8.34
C GLN A 141 11.92 0.83 8.70
N ASP A 142 12.13 0.32 9.92
CA ASP A 142 11.38 -0.79 10.47
C ASP A 142 9.91 -0.42 10.56
N VAL A 143 9.10 -1.15 9.81
CA VAL A 143 7.66 -1.05 9.88
C VAL A 143 7.18 -2.15 10.81
N SER A 144 6.92 -1.79 12.06
CA SER A 144 6.20 -2.70 12.95
C SER A 144 4.82 -2.98 12.37
N LEU A 145 4.65 -4.22 11.89
CA LEU A 145 3.34 -4.78 11.54
C LEU A 145 2.59 -5.30 12.77
N ALA A 146 3.28 -5.44 13.90
CA ALA A 146 2.64 -5.70 15.17
C ALA A 146 1.92 -4.44 15.63
N ARG A 147 0.67 -4.62 16.08
CA ARG A 147 -0.05 -3.59 16.83
C ARG A 147 0.83 -3.18 17.99
N THR A 148 1.22 -1.90 18.05
CA THR A 148 1.91 -1.43 19.25
C THR A 148 0.90 -1.42 20.41
N PRO A 149 1.32 -1.72 21.65
CA PRO A 149 0.46 -1.58 22.81
C PRO A 149 -0.10 -0.14 22.86
N GLY A 150 -1.42 0.02 22.76
CA GLY A 150 -2.08 1.32 22.64
C GLY A 150 -2.58 1.72 21.24
N GLU A 151 -2.42 0.87 20.21
CA GLU A 151 -3.15 0.98 18.93
C GLU A 151 -4.42 0.13 18.98
N PRO A 152 -5.59 0.68 19.36
CA PRO A 152 -6.74 -0.17 19.63
C PRO A 152 -7.49 -0.58 18.36
N PHE A 153 -7.27 0.11 17.23
CA PHE A 153 -7.94 -0.19 15.96
C PHE A 153 -6.96 -0.46 14.81
N SER A 154 -7.29 -1.46 14.00
CA SER A 154 -6.67 -1.70 12.70
C SER A 154 -7.76 -2.05 11.69
N LEU A 155 -8.07 -1.12 10.79
CA LEU A 155 -9.00 -1.37 9.69
C LEU A 155 -8.23 -1.96 8.52
N ARG A 156 -8.51 -3.22 8.19
CA ARG A 156 -7.90 -3.92 7.06
C ARG A 156 -8.76 -3.73 5.81
N ILE A 157 -8.18 -3.11 4.78
CA ILE A 157 -8.85 -2.82 3.50
C ILE A 157 -8.07 -3.53 2.40
N GLY A 158 -8.76 -4.28 1.56
CA GLY A 158 -8.11 -5.13 0.56
C GLY A 158 -7.72 -6.48 1.16
N SER A 159 -8.66 -7.41 1.16
CA SER A 159 -8.34 -8.83 1.07
C SER A 159 -8.38 -9.24 -0.39
N ALA A 160 -7.67 -10.32 -0.72
CA ALA A 160 -8.06 -11.17 -1.84
C ALA A 160 -9.53 -11.53 -1.62
N GLY A 161 -10.44 -10.87 -2.33
CA GLY A 161 -11.86 -11.18 -2.20
C GLY A 161 -12.11 -12.65 -2.51
N GLY A 162 -13.24 -13.20 -2.05
CA GLY A 162 -13.64 -14.60 -2.32
C GLY A 162 -13.55 -14.97 -3.81
N GLY A 163 -13.69 -14.00 -4.72
CA GLY A 163 -13.40 -14.15 -6.16
C GLY A 163 -12.07 -14.82 -6.49
N MET A 164 -11.01 -14.60 -5.69
CA MET A 164 -9.72 -15.25 -5.88
C MET A 164 -9.77 -16.76 -5.56
N GLN A 165 -10.56 -17.16 -4.56
CA GLN A 165 -10.80 -18.57 -4.25
C GLN A 165 -11.55 -19.25 -5.41
N TYR A 166 -12.54 -18.58 -6.00
CA TYR A 166 -13.25 -19.10 -7.17
C TYR A 166 -12.36 -19.24 -8.41
N VAL A 167 -11.45 -18.29 -8.66
CA VAL A 167 -10.49 -18.40 -9.78
C VAL A 167 -9.49 -19.54 -9.55
N LEU A 168 -8.98 -19.71 -8.32
CA LEU A 168 -8.12 -20.83 -7.97
C LEU A 168 -8.85 -22.18 -8.11
N ALA A 169 -10.10 -22.26 -7.64
CA ALA A 169 -10.93 -23.45 -7.78
C ALA A 169 -11.20 -23.78 -9.25
N ALA A 170 -11.60 -22.79 -10.06
CA ALA A 170 -11.85 -22.98 -11.49
C ALA A 170 -10.57 -23.43 -12.24
N GLN A 171 -9.42 -22.84 -11.91
CA GLN A 171 -8.13 -23.24 -12.51
C GLN A 171 -7.68 -24.62 -12.05
N PHE A 172 -7.93 -25.00 -10.81
CA PHE A 172 -7.66 -26.34 -10.30
C PHE A 172 -8.51 -27.38 -11.03
N VAL A 173 -9.80 -27.11 -11.22
CA VAL A 173 -10.72 -27.95 -12.00
C VAL A 173 -10.25 -28.08 -13.46
N LEU A 174 -9.90 -26.97 -14.11
CA LEU A 174 -9.37 -27.00 -15.48
C LEU A 174 -8.05 -27.77 -15.57
N GLY A 175 -7.16 -27.60 -14.60
CA GLY A 175 -5.92 -28.34 -14.48
C GLY A 175 -6.14 -29.85 -14.33
N LEU A 176 -7.15 -30.26 -13.57
CA LEU A 176 -7.58 -31.66 -13.43
C LEU A 176 -8.04 -32.24 -14.76
N PHE A 177 -8.88 -31.52 -15.53
CA PHE A 177 -9.32 -31.97 -16.85
C PHE A 177 -8.16 -32.10 -17.85
N LEU A 178 -7.25 -31.12 -17.88
CA LEU A 178 -6.02 -31.18 -18.69
C LEU A 178 -5.12 -32.35 -18.27
N GLY A 179 -5.00 -32.59 -16.96
CA GLY A 179 -4.23 -33.69 -16.40
C GLY A 179 -4.81 -35.05 -16.77
N MET A 180 -6.13 -35.22 -16.69
CA MET A 180 -6.81 -36.44 -17.13
C MET A 180 -6.59 -36.71 -18.62
N GLY A 181 -6.76 -35.69 -19.49
CA GLY A 181 -6.51 -35.85 -20.92
C GLY A 181 -5.05 -36.22 -21.26
N LEU A 182 -4.07 -35.62 -20.56
CA LEU A 182 -2.66 -35.99 -20.68
C LEU A 182 -2.38 -37.40 -20.19
N PHE A 183 -3.00 -37.80 -19.08
CA PHE A 183 -2.85 -39.14 -18.51
C PHE A 183 -3.40 -40.21 -19.46
N GLU A 184 -4.58 -39.99 -20.04
CA GLU A 184 -5.20 -40.92 -20.98
C GLU A 184 -4.40 -41.03 -22.29
N GLY A 185 -3.93 -39.91 -22.84
CA GLY A 185 -3.10 -39.89 -24.05
C GLY A 185 -1.74 -40.57 -23.88
N LEU A 186 -1.08 -40.35 -22.74
CA LEU A 186 0.22 -40.96 -22.43
C LEU A 186 0.08 -42.42 -21.99
N GLY A 187 -0.98 -42.79 -21.28
CA GLY A 187 -1.24 -44.16 -20.82
C GLY A 187 -1.48 -45.14 -21.96
N ASN A 188 -2.03 -44.67 -23.09
CA ASN A 188 -2.19 -45.48 -24.30
C ASN A 188 -0.88 -45.66 -25.10
N SER A 189 0.13 -44.82 -24.84
CA SER A 189 1.35 -44.76 -25.65
C SER A 189 2.62 -45.19 -24.89
N PHE A 190 2.58 -45.24 -23.55
CA PHE A 190 3.77 -45.30 -22.70
C PHE A 190 3.53 -46.06 -21.38
N ASN A 191 4.59 -46.35 -20.64
CA ASN A 191 4.52 -46.97 -19.31
C ASN A 191 3.71 -46.07 -18.34
N TRP A 192 2.64 -46.61 -17.75
CA TRP A 192 1.68 -45.89 -16.90
C TRP A 192 2.33 -45.14 -15.73
N GLY A 193 3.42 -45.68 -15.17
CA GLY A 193 4.16 -45.02 -14.09
C GLY A 193 4.76 -43.68 -14.51
N MET A 194 5.29 -43.57 -15.73
CA MET A 194 5.86 -42.33 -16.26
C MET A 194 4.76 -41.32 -16.63
N ALA A 195 3.60 -41.79 -17.12
CA ALA A 195 2.46 -40.93 -17.40
C ALA A 195 1.96 -40.23 -16.13
N LEU A 196 1.85 -40.95 -15.00
CA LEU A 196 1.48 -40.34 -13.70
C LEU A 196 2.47 -39.25 -13.28
N VAL A 197 3.77 -39.53 -13.36
CA VAL A 197 4.83 -38.58 -12.94
C VAL A 197 4.80 -37.32 -13.80
N VAL A 198 4.73 -37.46 -15.13
CA VAL A 198 4.70 -36.31 -16.05
C VAL A 198 3.46 -35.45 -15.82
N THR A 199 2.28 -36.07 -15.68
CA THR A 199 1.03 -35.35 -15.41
C THR A 199 1.08 -34.63 -14.06
N ALA A 200 1.59 -35.27 -13.01
CA ALA A 200 1.72 -34.65 -11.70
C ALA A 200 2.65 -33.43 -11.72
N VAL A 201 3.80 -33.54 -12.39
CA VAL A 201 4.75 -32.43 -12.55
C VAL A 201 4.14 -31.28 -13.36
N ALA A 202 3.44 -31.58 -14.46
CA ALA A 202 2.79 -30.57 -15.28
C ALA A 202 1.72 -29.80 -14.48
N LEU A 203 0.90 -30.52 -13.70
CA LEU A 203 -0.16 -29.93 -12.88
C LEU A 203 0.44 -29.10 -11.73
N TRP A 204 1.53 -29.55 -11.13
CA TRP A 204 2.28 -28.80 -10.12
C TRP A 204 2.88 -27.49 -10.68
N LEU A 205 3.51 -27.54 -11.86
CA LEU A 205 4.04 -26.35 -12.54
C LEU A 205 2.93 -25.37 -12.91
N LEU A 206 1.79 -25.87 -13.40
CA LEU A 206 0.62 -25.06 -13.70
C LEU A 206 0.12 -24.34 -12.43
N LEU A 207 0.01 -25.06 -11.30
CA LEU A 207 -0.38 -24.49 -10.01
C LEU A 207 0.60 -23.43 -9.51
N LEU A 208 1.91 -23.65 -9.67
CA LEU A 208 2.91 -22.64 -9.31
C LEU A 208 2.82 -21.39 -10.20
N LEU A 209 2.63 -21.57 -11.51
CA LEU A 209 2.50 -20.47 -12.44
C LEU A 209 1.23 -19.66 -12.17
N THR A 210 0.10 -20.32 -11.95
CA THR A 210 -1.17 -19.65 -11.63
C THR A 210 -1.08 -18.93 -10.29
N ALA A 211 -0.57 -19.58 -9.24
CA ALA A 211 -0.36 -18.95 -7.94
C ALA A 211 0.57 -17.71 -8.04
N SER A 212 1.65 -17.80 -8.84
CA SER A 212 2.56 -16.69 -9.09
C SER A 212 1.88 -15.53 -9.85
N LEU A 213 1.10 -15.83 -10.88
CA LEU A 213 0.33 -14.83 -11.64
C LEU A 213 -0.75 -14.17 -10.77
N LEU A 214 -1.45 -14.97 -9.96
CA LEU A 214 -2.46 -14.49 -9.03
C LEU A 214 -1.83 -13.59 -7.96
N ARG A 215 -0.71 -13.99 -7.36
CA ARG A 215 0.02 -13.16 -6.39
C ARG A 215 0.51 -11.84 -6.98
N ARG A 216 0.74 -11.77 -8.30
CA ARG A 216 1.05 -10.50 -9.00
C ARG A 216 -0.20 -9.67 -9.33
N ARG A 217 -1.39 -10.27 -9.30
CA ARG A 217 -2.67 -9.61 -9.58
C ARG A 217 -3.44 -9.22 -8.33
N THR A 218 -3.14 -9.82 -7.18
CA THR A 218 -3.78 -9.46 -5.92
C THR A 218 -3.50 -8.00 -5.56
N PRO A 219 -4.51 -7.20 -5.23
CA PRO A 219 -4.27 -5.90 -4.62
C PRO A 219 -3.53 -6.12 -3.29
N GLY A 220 -2.62 -5.20 -2.97
CA GLY A 220 -1.99 -5.20 -1.66
C GLY A 220 -3.00 -5.00 -0.52
N VAL A 221 -2.58 -5.31 0.69
CA VAL A 221 -3.42 -5.15 1.89
C VAL A 221 -3.10 -3.80 2.53
N LEU A 222 -4.12 -3.00 2.80
CA LEU A 222 -3.99 -1.74 3.53
C LEU A 222 -4.45 -1.91 4.97
N TRP A 223 -3.65 -1.40 5.89
CA TRP A 223 -3.95 -1.36 7.31
C TRP A 223 -4.00 0.11 7.71
N LEU A 224 -5.18 0.56 8.11
CA LEU A 224 -5.39 1.90 8.62
C LEU A 224 -5.44 1.84 10.15
N THR A 225 -4.60 2.64 10.79
CA THR A 225 -4.53 2.85 12.25
C THR A 225 -4.77 4.34 12.53
N PRO A 226 -4.96 4.78 13.80
CA PRO A 226 -5.21 6.20 14.08
C PRO A 226 -4.03 7.09 13.66
N GLU A 227 -2.81 6.56 13.65
CA GLU A 227 -1.60 7.36 13.42
C GLU A 227 -1.03 7.20 12.01
N ARG A 228 -1.24 6.03 11.39
CA ARG A 228 -0.57 5.66 10.16
C ARG A 228 -1.40 4.77 9.25
N LEU A 229 -1.17 4.94 7.95
CA LEU A 229 -1.61 4.03 6.89
C LEU A 229 -0.44 3.14 6.49
N VAL A 230 -0.60 1.83 6.65
CA VAL A 230 0.41 0.83 6.26
C VAL A 230 -0.08 0.07 5.04
N TRP A 231 0.74 0.00 4.00
CA TRP A 231 0.49 -0.81 2.82
C TRP A 231 1.44 -1.99 2.74
N LEU A 232 0.85 -3.17 2.61
CA LEU A 232 1.52 -4.43 2.34
C LEU A 232 1.38 -4.74 0.86
N ALA A 233 2.43 -4.42 0.11
CA ALA A 233 2.49 -4.68 -1.32
C ALA A 233 2.38 -6.19 -1.63
N PRO A 234 1.72 -6.57 -2.73
CA PRO A 234 1.69 -7.94 -3.17
C PRO A 234 3.10 -8.40 -3.59
N GLY A 235 3.45 -9.66 -3.31
CA GLY A 235 4.73 -10.23 -3.77
C GLY A 235 5.96 -9.96 -2.90
N GLY A 236 5.76 -9.46 -1.67
CA GLY A 236 6.83 -9.30 -0.67
C GLY A 236 7.76 -8.13 -0.96
N GLU A 237 7.22 -7.03 -1.52
CA GLU A 237 7.90 -5.75 -1.42
C GLU A 237 7.78 -5.25 0.02
N PRO A 238 8.76 -4.46 0.51
CA PRO A 238 8.75 -3.99 1.88
C PRO A 238 7.52 -3.10 2.13
N PRO A 239 6.95 -3.17 3.35
CA PRO A 239 5.80 -2.38 3.74
C PRO A 239 6.07 -0.87 3.60
N VAL A 240 5.00 -0.11 3.34
CA VAL A 240 5.08 1.35 3.21
C VAL A 240 4.16 1.97 4.25
N VAL A 241 4.69 2.89 5.04
CA VAL A 241 3.94 3.60 6.09
C VAL A 241 3.83 5.04 5.69
N VAL A 242 2.62 5.59 5.74
CA VAL A 242 2.35 7.02 5.58
C VAL A 242 1.72 7.51 6.87
N ARG A 243 2.27 8.55 7.49
CA ARG A 243 1.69 9.09 8.72
C ARG A 243 0.45 9.93 8.40
N LEU A 244 -0.64 9.76 9.16
CA LEU A 244 -1.91 10.45 8.86
C LEU A 244 -1.86 11.95 9.18
N ASP A 245 -0.96 12.40 10.04
CA ASP A 245 -0.73 13.82 10.33
C ASP A 245 -0.04 14.55 9.17
N SER A 246 0.72 13.83 8.34
CA SER A 246 1.39 14.37 7.15
C SER A 246 0.46 14.57 5.95
N LEU A 247 -0.78 14.10 6.03
CA LEU A 247 -1.75 14.19 4.92
C LEU A 247 -2.31 15.62 4.80
N GLY A 248 -1.86 16.32 3.76
CA GLY A 248 -2.34 17.66 3.39
C GLY A 248 -3.68 17.67 2.64
N ASP A 249 -4.13 18.87 2.24
CA ASP A 249 -5.29 19.03 1.36
C ASP A 249 -5.00 18.38 -0.01
N GLY A 250 -5.93 17.56 -0.51
CA GLY A 250 -5.72 16.80 -1.74
C GLY A 250 -4.70 15.66 -1.63
N ALA A 251 -4.33 15.23 -0.42
CA ALA A 251 -3.38 14.12 -0.24
C ALA A 251 -3.84 12.80 -0.90
N VAL A 252 -5.13 12.61 -1.14
CA VAL A 252 -5.69 11.38 -1.70
C VAL A 252 -6.24 11.66 -3.08
N GLU A 253 -5.48 11.30 -4.11
CA GLU A 253 -5.88 11.48 -5.51
C GLU A 253 -6.17 10.12 -6.16
N PRO A 254 -7.42 9.89 -6.62
CA PRO A 254 -7.71 8.75 -7.47
C PRO A 254 -7.05 8.98 -8.84
N GLU A 255 -6.21 8.05 -9.26
CA GLU A 255 -5.44 8.15 -10.49
C GLU A 255 -6.05 7.25 -11.57
N GLY A 256 -6.61 7.88 -12.61
CA GLY A 256 -7.12 7.21 -13.79
C GLY A 256 -8.35 6.31 -13.57
N LEU A 257 -8.79 5.67 -14.66
CA LEU A 257 -10.03 4.89 -14.69
C LEU A 257 -9.91 3.50 -14.04
N ARG A 258 -8.69 3.02 -13.77
CA ARG A 258 -8.39 1.65 -13.32
C ARG A 258 -8.41 1.46 -11.81
N GLY A 259 -8.87 2.46 -11.04
CA GLY A 259 -8.94 2.37 -9.57
C GLY A 259 -7.55 2.31 -8.94
N THR A 260 -6.61 3.09 -9.47
CA THR A 260 -5.34 3.38 -8.80
C THR A 260 -5.57 4.53 -7.83
N LEU A 261 -4.94 4.46 -6.67
CA LEU A 261 -4.97 5.55 -5.69
C LEU A 261 -3.56 5.94 -5.33
N THR A 262 -3.30 7.25 -5.35
CA THR A 262 -2.05 7.82 -4.91
C THR A 262 -2.32 8.60 -3.63
N VAL A 263 -1.69 8.19 -2.53
CA VAL A 263 -1.74 8.88 -1.24
C VAL A 263 -0.41 9.63 -1.05
N ARG A 264 -0.50 10.92 -0.83
CA ARG A 264 0.60 11.88 -0.72
C ARG A 264 0.68 12.42 0.71
N GLY A 265 1.57 11.88 1.51
CA GLY A 265 1.91 12.39 2.85
C GLY A 265 3.38 12.80 2.93
N ASP A 266 4.02 12.42 4.03
CA ASP A 266 5.47 12.34 4.19
C ASP A 266 6.12 11.38 3.18
N ARG A 267 5.35 10.36 2.77
CA ARG A 267 5.70 9.40 1.73
C ARG A 267 4.63 9.32 0.65
N TYR A 268 5.05 8.88 -0.52
CA TYR A 268 4.14 8.51 -1.60
C TYR A 268 3.77 7.04 -1.51
N LEU A 269 2.47 6.80 -1.62
CA LEU A 269 1.91 5.47 -1.64
C LEU A 269 1.07 5.29 -2.90
N HIS A 270 1.57 4.47 -3.80
CA HIS A 270 0.88 4.08 -5.02
C HIS A 270 0.18 2.74 -4.86
N LEU A 271 -1.14 2.74 -5.01
CA LEU A 271 -2.00 1.57 -4.81
C LEU A 271 -2.60 1.15 -6.14
N PRO A 272 -1.87 0.36 -6.96
CA PRO A 272 -2.37 -0.08 -8.25
C PRO A 272 -3.51 -1.08 -8.06
N ARG A 273 -4.54 -0.97 -8.91
CA ARG A 273 -5.65 -1.95 -9.02
C ARG A 273 -6.40 -2.19 -7.70
N PHE A 274 -6.48 -1.18 -6.85
CA PHE A 274 -7.19 -1.29 -5.57
C PHE A 274 -8.71 -1.38 -5.76
N GLY A 275 -9.23 -0.87 -6.88
CA GLY A 275 -10.64 -0.95 -7.26
C GLY A 275 -11.43 0.27 -6.78
N ARG A 276 -12.35 0.76 -7.61
CA ARG A 276 -12.99 2.08 -7.42
C ARG A 276 -13.69 2.24 -6.07
N GLU A 277 -14.49 1.24 -5.68
CA GLU A 277 -15.22 1.25 -4.42
C GLU A 277 -14.28 1.28 -3.20
N LYS A 278 -13.24 0.44 -3.19
CA LYS A 278 -12.23 0.43 -2.11
C LYS A 278 -11.45 1.73 -2.04
N VAL A 279 -11.16 2.35 -3.19
CA VAL A 279 -10.54 3.68 -3.26
C VAL A 279 -11.44 4.75 -2.67
N GLN A 280 -12.74 4.75 -2.99
CA GLN A 280 -13.70 5.69 -2.41
C GLN A 280 -13.86 5.47 -0.90
N ARG A 281 -14.02 4.22 -0.46
CA ARG A 281 -14.05 3.87 0.97
C ARG A 281 -12.80 4.35 1.70
N LEU A 282 -11.60 4.09 1.16
CA LEU A 282 -10.36 4.56 1.78
C LEU A 282 -10.29 6.09 1.82
N ARG A 283 -10.73 6.80 0.77
CA ARG A 283 -10.77 8.27 0.77
C ARG A 283 -11.66 8.82 1.88
N VAL A 284 -12.84 8.24 2.08
CA VAL A 284 -13.76 8.61 3.18
C VAL A 284 -13.11 8.39 4.54
N LEU A 285 -12.49 7.22 4.74
CA LEU A 285 -11.82 6.89 6.00
C LEU A 285 -10.64 7.83 6.27
N LEU A 286 -9.80 8.10 5.27
CA LEU A 286 -8.66 9.01 5.42
C LEU A 286 -9.10 10.44 5.75
N GLU A 287 -10.21 10.92 5.19
CA GLU A 287 -10.69 12.26 5.52
C GLU A 287 -11.32 12.35 6.92
N LEU A 288 -11.93 11.27 7.42
CA LEU A 288 -12.37 11.20 8.83
C LEU A 288 -11.17 11.21 9.79
N PHE A 289 -10.18 10.36 9.56
CA PHE A 289 -8.97 10.28 10.39
C PHE A 289 -7.97 11.40 10.14
N ARG A 290 -8.30 12.32 9.25
CA ARG A 290 -7.56 13.58 9.14
C ARG A 290 -7.86 14.52 10.30
N VAL A 291 -9.09 14.47 10.83
CA VAL A 291 -9.52 15.31 11.95
C VAL A 291 -8.80 14.84 13.23
N PRO A 292 -7.98 15.69 13.88
CA PRO A 292 -7.20 15.27 15.05
C PRO A 292 -8.05 14.73 16.20
N GLN A 293 -9.25 15.30 16.40
CA GLN A 293 -10.20 14.85 17.43
C GLN A 293 -10.67 13.41 17.17
N VAL A 294 -11.02 13.08 15.93
CA VAL A 294 -11.46 11.72 15.55
C VAL A 294 -10.34 10.71 15.79
N ARG A 295 -9.08 11.07 15.46
CA ARG A 295 -7.92 10.22 15.76
C ARG A 295 -7.70 10.01 17.26
N ALA A 296 -7.72 11.10 18.03
CA ALA A 296 -7.46 11.06 19.47
C ALA A 296 -8.53 10.26 20.23
N ASN A 297 -9.77 10.33 19.77
CA ASN A 297 -10.85 9.51 20.30
C ASN A 297 -10.70 8.05 19.87
N ALA A 298 -10.30 7.80 18.62
CA ALA A 298 -10.11 6.45 18.11
C ALA A 298 -8.93 5.72 18.76
N SER A 299 -7.88 6.42 19.16
CA SER A 299 -6.77 5.81 19.91
C SER A 299 -7.15 5.43 21.34
N ARG A 300 -8.27 5.94 21.87
CA ARG A 300 -8.79 5.58 23.21
C ARG A 300 -9.80 4.43 23.17
N ALA A 301 -10.40 4.14 22.03
CA ALA A 301 -11.49 3.18 21.92
C ALA A 301 -10.97 1.75 21.78
N GLU A 302 -10.94 0.96 22.86
CA GLU A 302 -10.43 -0.43 22.84
C GLU A 302 -11.24 -1.40 21.97
N ARG A 303 -12.54 -1.15 21.83
CA ARG A 303 -13.47 -1.99 21.07
C ARG A 303 -14.36 -1.12 20.20
N PRO A 304 -14.75 -1.60 19.00
CA PRO A 304 -15.73 -0.89 18.19
C PRO A 304 -17.10 -0.94 18.87
N VAL A 305 -17.82 0.17 18.84
CA VAL A 305 -19.23 0.23 19.21
C VAL A 305 -20.02 -0.69 18.29
N VAL A 306 -20.86 -1.54 18.86
CA VAL A 306 -21.75 -2.43 18.09
C VAL A 306 -22.85 -1.57 17.47
N LEU A 307 -22.89 -1.54 16.14
CA LEU A 307 -23.87 -0.80 15.36
C LEU A 307 -24.39 -1.69 14.25
N VAL A 308 -25.67 -1.56 13.97
CA VAL A 308 -26.29 -2.19 12.80
C VAL A 308 -26.99 -1.11 11.98
N THR A 309 -26.83 -1.18 10.66
CA THR A 309 -27.49 -0.27 9.73
C THR A 309 -28.30 -1.01 8.69
N TYR A 310 -29.52 -0.58 8.46
CA TYR A 310 -30.37 -1.14 7.42
C TYR A 310 -31.40 -0.13 6.89
N PRO A 311 -31.92 -0.32 5.66
CA PRO A 311 -32.97 0.53 5.13
C PRO A 311 -34.25 0.40 5.96
N ALA A 312 -34.89 1.55 6.23
CA ALA A 312 -36.11 1.63 7.01
C ALA A 312 -37.04 2.73 6.50
N GLN A 313 -38.28 2.70 6.97
CA GLN A 313 -39.30 3.72 6.73
C GLN A 313 -39.81 4.26 8.07
N LEU A 314 -39.88 5.58 8.18
CA LEU A 314 -40.45 6.28 9.33
C LEU A 314 -41.85 6.78 8.99
N ARG A 315 -42.85 6.37 9.78
CA ARG A 315 -44.19 6.95 9.79
C ARG A 315 -44.26 8.09 10.79
N ARG A 316 -44.46 9.31 10.30
CA ARG A 316 -44.69 10.52 11.11
C ARG A 316 -45.85 11.30 10.48
N ASN A 317 -46.81 11.76 11.27
CA ASN A 317 -47.96 12.54 10.79
C ASN A 317 -48.70 11.87 9.60
N ASN A 318 -48.85 10.55 9.66
CA ASN A 318 -49.49 9.73 8.63
C ASN A 318 -48.79 9.69 7.25
N SER A 319 -47.55 10.19 7.15
CA SER A 319 -46.70 10.01 5.96
C SER A 319 -45.53 9.08 6.25
N TRP A 320 -45.16 8.26 5.25
CA TRP A 320 -44.00 7.39 5.29
C TRP A 320 -42.83 8.05 4.60
N THR A 321 -41.68 8.10 5.29
CA THR A 321 -40.43 8.64 4.76
C THR A 321 -39.39 7.53 4.72
N PRO A 322 -38.79 7.21 3.55
CA PRO A 322 -37.72 6.23 3.46
C PRO A 322 -36.38 6.81 3.97
N GLY A 323 -35.56 5.95 4.54
CA GLY A 323 -34.26 6.34 5.09
C GLY A 323 -33.39 5.15 5.50
N GLN A 324 -32.37 5.44 6.29
CA GLN A 324 -31.49 4.47 6.92
C GLN A 324 -31.69 4.52 8.43
N LEU A 325 -31.84 3.35 9.04
CA LEU A 325 -31.88 3.20 10.49
C LEU A 325 -30.51 2.72 10.98
N VAL A 326 -29.97 3.41 11.99
CA VAL A 326 -28.78 2.99 12.72
C VAL A 326 -29.22 2.60 14.13
N LEU A 327 -28.98 1.34 14.49
CA LEU A 327 -29.24 0.81 15.82
C LEU A 327 -27.94 0.73 16.64
N SER A 328 -28.04 1.06 17.92
CA SER A 328 -26.96 0.99 18.90
C SER A 328 -27.50 0.49 20.25
N HIS A 329 -26.64 0.32 21.26
CA HIS A 329 -27.11 0.00 22.61
C HIS A 329 -27.94 1.13 23.25
N ARG A 330 -27.73 2.38 22.84
CA ARG A 330 -28.40 3.55 23.44
C ARG A 330 -29.71 3.96 22.76
N GLY A 331 -29.97 3.47 21.56
CA GLY A 331 -31.20 3.79 20.86
C GLY A 331 -31.14 3.62 19.34
N ALA A 332 -32.19 4.15 18.72
CA ALA A 332 -32.45 4.10 17.29
C ALA A 332 -32.30 5.49 16.66
N TYR A 333 -31.50 5.57 15.59
CA TYR A 333 -31.19 6.80 14.87
C TYR A 333 -31.66 6.67 13.42
N PHE A 334 -32.75 7.35 13.06
CA PHE A 334 -33.29 7.34 11.71
C PHE A 334 -32.82 8.57 10.92
N LEU A 335 -32.19 8.31 9.78
CA LEU A 335 -31.67 9.33 8.86
C LEU A 335 -32.43 9.21 7.51
N PRO A 336 -33.28 10.18 7.14
CA PRO A 336 -34.04 10.13 5.90
C PRO A 336 -33.14 10.31 4.68
N GLY A 337 -33.51 9.66 3.56
CA GLY A 337 -32.80 9.74 2.30
C GLY A 337 -32.04 8.46 1.93
N SER A 338 -31.30 8.52 0.82
CA SER A 338 -30.50 7.40 0.35
C SER A 338 -29.25 7.19 1.22
N GLY A 339 -28.73 5.97 1.30
CA GLY A 339 -27.53 5.67 2.07
C GLY A 339 -26.30 6.49 1.68
N SER A 340 -26.23 6.98 0.43
CA SER A 340 -25.14 7.86 -0.02
C SER A 340 -25.30 9.31 0.44
N ASP A 341 -26.52 9.84 0.43
CA ASP A 341 -26.78 11.22 0.84
C ASP A 341 -26.58 11.36 2.35
N VAL A 342 -27.09 10.38 3.10
CA VAL A 342 -26.94 10.29 4.55
C VAL A 342 -25.46 10.15 4.94
N GLY A 343 -24.70 9.31 4.23
CA GLY A 343 -23.26 9.18 4.44
C GLY A 343 -22.51 10.50 4.23
N ALA A 344 -22.85 11.25 3.18
CA ALA A 344 -22.26 12.57 2.92
C ALA A 344 -22.61 13.61 4.00
N VAL A 345 -23.85 13.60 4.52
CA VAL A 345 -24.26 14.46 5.64
C VAL A 345 -23.46 14.13 6.90
N LEU A 346 -23.37 12.85 7.27
CA LEU A 346 -22.64 12.43 8.47
C LEU A 346 -21.14 12.75 8.36
N LEU A 347 -20.54 12.53 7.18
CA LEU A 347 -19.15 12.92 6.92
C LEU A 347 -18.94 14.43 7.05
N LYS A 348 -19.85 15.23 6.49
CA LYS A 348 -19.80 16.70 6.60
C LYS A 348 -19.91 17.16 8.04
N VAL A 349 -20.77 16.52 8.82
CA VAL A 349 -20.93 16.81 10.25
C VAL A 349 -19.65 16.47 11.01
N ALA A 350 -19.02 15.32 10.72
CA ALA A 350 -17.79 14.88 11.37
C ALA A 350 -16.54 15.72 11.02
N THR A 351 -16.42 16.12 9.75
CA THR A 351 -15.18 16.74 9.21
C THR A 351 -15.31 18.23 8.89
N GLY A 352 -16.54 18.76 8.83
CA GLY A 352 -16.83 20.09 8.30
C GLY A 352 -16.73 20.19 6.77
N ARG A 353 -16.36 19.12 6.06
CA ARG A 353 -16.04 19.14 4.64
C ARG A 353 -16.97 18.25 3.82
N ARG A 354 -17.12 18.57 2.53
CA ARG A 354 -17.81 17.72 1.56
C ARG A 354 -16.77 17.06 0.67
N LEU A 355 -17.03 15.80 0.30
CA LEU A 355 -16.26 15.09 -0.71
C LEU A 355 -17.06 15.04 -2.01
N ASP A 356 -16.39 15.19 -3.15
CA ASP A 356 -17.01 15.10 -4.48
C ASP A 356 -17.26 13.66 -4.94
N SER A 357 -16.93 12.67 -4.11
CA SER A 357 -17.14 11.25 -4.39
C SER A 357 -18.35 10.70 -3.65
N ARG A 358 -18.90 9.59 -4.13
CA ARG A 358 -19.89 8.78 -3.40
C ARG A 358 -19.37 8.48 -1.98
N VAL A 359 -20.21 8.70 -0.97
CA VAL A 359 -19.92 8.43 0.44
C VAL A 359 -21.03 7.54 0.97
N GLU A 360 -20.76 6.26 1.20
CA GLU A 360 -21.77 5.39 1.82
C GLU A 360 -21.78 5.55 3.34
N LEU A 361 -22.99 5.50 3.93
CA LEU A 361 -23.18 5.56 5.37
C LEU A 361 -22.37 4.50 6.12
N THR A 362 -22.36 3.26 5.61
CA THR A 362 -21.61 2.14 6.20
C THR A 362 -20.11 2.43 6.29
N TRP A 363 -19.52 3.10 5.29
CA TRP A 363 -18.10 3.45 5.29
C TRP A 363 -17.76 4.50 6.35
N VAL A 364 -18.66 5.46 6.58
CA VAL A 364 -18.48 6.50 7.60
C VAL A 364 -18.62 5.89 8.99
N LEU A 365 -19.64 5.05 9.20
CA LEU A 365 -19.86 4.38 10.48
C LEU A 365 -18.77 3.35 10.82
N ASP A 366 -18.19 2.69 9.83
CA ASP A 366 -17.03 1.81 10.02
C ASP A 366 -15.83 2.50 10.68
N ALA A 367 -15.65 3.80 10.41
CA ALA A 367 -14.67 4.64 11.09
C ALA A 367 -15.19 5.14 12.44
N LEU A 368 -16.41 5.69 12.47
CA LEU A 368 -16.96 6.33 13.67
C LEU A 368 -17.32 5.35 14.78
N ARG A 369 -17.51 4.05 14.50
CA ARG A 369 -17.69 3.02 15.53
C ARG A 369 -16.46 2.84 16.41
N TRP A 370 -15.29 3.28 15.97
CA TRP A 370 -14.08 3.33 16.79
C TRP A 370 -14.00 4.63 17.59
N GLN A 371 -15.13 5.23 17.97
CA GLN A 371 -15.17 6.38 18.87
C GLN A 371 -15.83 5.95 20.19
N PRO A 372 -15.63 6.69 21.29
CA PRO A 372 -16.46 6.54 22.47
C PRO A 372 -17.94 6.66 22.09
N GLU A 373 -18.80 5.82 22.67
CA GLU A 373 -20.22 5.74 22.30
C GLU A 373 -20.93 7.09 22.40
N SER A 374 -20.63 7.88 23.44
CA SER A 374 -21.17 9.23 23.61
C SER A 374 -20.80 10.20 22.48
N GLU A 375 -19.60 10.09 21.93
CA GLU A 375 -19.15 10.92 20.81
C GLU A 375 -19.85 10.50 19.52
N LEU A 376 -19.98 9.19 19.29
CA LEU A 376 -20.74 8.66 18.16
C LEU A 376 -22.20 9.14 18.19
N ASP A 377 -22.87 9.05 19.33
CA ASP A 377 -24.23 9.54 19.51
C ASP A 377 -24.34 11.04 19.19
N ALA A 378 -23.35 11.83 19.63
CA ALA A 378 -23.31 13.26 19.37
C ALA A 378 -23.11 13.57 17.87
N TRP A 379 -22.35 12.75 17.12
CA TRP A 379 -22.24 12.88 15.67
C TRP A 379 -23.55 12.51 14.96
N LEU A 380 -24.18 11.40 15.36
CA LEU A 380 -25.47 10.95 14.81
C LEU A 380 -26.58 11.97 15.10
N ALA A 381 -26.63 12.52 16.31
CA ALA A 381 -27.61 13.53 16.68
C ALA A 381 -27.46 14.81 15.85
N ARG A 382 -26.23 15.27 15.62
CA ARG A 382 -25.93 16.41 14.74
C ARG A 382 -26.30 16.13 13.29
N ALA A 383 -26.07 14.92 12.78
CA ALA A 383 -26.48 14.52 11.44
C ALA A 383 -28.01 14.50 11.30
N ILE A 384 -28.72 13.96 12.29
CA ILE A 384 -30.19 13.92 12.30
C ILE A 384 -30.81 15.31 12.36
N ALA A 385 -30.23 16.23 13.13
CA ALA A 385 -30.64 17.62 13.18
C ALA A 385 -30.54 18.30 11.80
N GLN A 386 -29.54 17.93 10.99
CA GLN A 386 -29.38 18.47 9.63
C GLN A 386 -30.28 17.79 8.60
N SER A 387 -30.59 16.50 8.77
CA SER A 387 -31.40 15.73 7.82
C SER A 387 -32.89 15.70 8.15
N ASN A 388 -33.34 16.33 9.25
CA ASN A 388 -34.71 16.24 9.76
C ASN A 388 -35.16 14.79 10.07
N GLY A 389 -34.26 14.01 10.66
CA GLY A 389 -34.51 12.60 11.01
C GLY A 389 -35.26 12.40 12.34
N ALA A 390 -34.99 11.27 12.98
CA ALA A 390 -35.53 10.96 14.31
C ALA A 390 -34.48 10.26 15.19
N ILE A 391 -34.42 10.66 16.47
CA ILE A 391 -33.58 10.02 17.49
C ILE A 391 -34.52 9.47 18.57
N TRP A 392 -34.46 8.17 18.82
CA TRP A 392 -35.24 7.49 19.83
C TRP A 392 -34.29 6.82 20.83
N ALA A 393 -34.35 7.20 22.10
CA ALA A 393 -33.58 6.53 23.14
C ALA A 393 -34.12 5.11 23.38
N SER A 394 -33.26 4.16 23.73
CA SER A 394 -33.63 2.76 23.94
C SER A 394 -34.81 2.59 24.91
N VAL A 395 -34.86 3.41 25.96
CA VAL A 395 -35.93 3.41 26.98
C VAL A 395 -37.30 3.85 26.46
N ASP A 396 -37.35 4.60 25.37
CA ASP A 396 -38.59 5.14 24.81
C ASP A 396 -39.16 4.25 23.69
N VAL A 397 -38.39 3.24 23.25
CA VAL A 397 -38.74 2.42 22.09
C VAL A 397 -39.46 1.15 22.54
N ARG A 398 -40.65 0.94 21.98
CA ARG A 398 -41.36 -0.34 22.10
C ARG A 398 -41.15 -1.18 20.86
N VAL A 399 -40.58 -2.36 21.05
CA VAL A 399 -40.41 -3.37 20.00
C VAL A 399 -41.71 -4.17 19.90
N SER A 400 -42.27 -4.29 18.70
CA SER A 400 -43.46 -5.14 18.49
C SER A 400 -43.07 -6.63 18.69
N PRO A 401 -43.84 -7.44 19.44
CA PRO A 401 -43.51 -8.84 19.70
C PRO A 401 -43.68 -9.76 18.47
N ASP A 402 -44.35 -9.31 17.41
CA ASP A 402 -44.62 -10.07 16.18
C ASP A 402 -43.40 -10.19 15.23
N VAL A 403 -42.19 -10.30 15.76
CA VAL A 403 -40.99 -10.57 14.95
C VAL A 403 -40.91 -12.07 14.69
N GLU A 404 -41.77 -12.61 13.83
CA GLU A 404 -41.50 -13.92 13.23
C GLU A 404 -40.20 -13.84 12.40
N GLU A 405 -39.44 -14.94 12.35
CA GLU A 405 -38.04 -15.00 11.87
C GLU A 405 -37.80 -14.50 10.42
N GLU A 406 -38.86 -14.25 9.63
CA GLU A 406 -38.78 -13.70 8.27
C GLU A 406 -39.20 -12.21 8.14
N GLN A 407 -39.75 -11.58 9.19
CA GLN A 407 -40.46 -10.31 9.11
C GLN A 407 -39.60 -9.05 9.35
N ASP A 408 -40.19 -7.89 9.00
CA ASP A 408 -39.62 -6.56 9.21
C ASP A 408 -39.53 -6.24 10.72
N VAL A 409 -38.55 -5.44 11.13
CA VAL A 409 -38.40 -4.96 12.51
C VAL A 409 -39.29 -3.74 12.71
N HIS A 410 -40.28 -3.86 13.61
CA HIS A 410 -41.21 -2.79 13.97
C HIS A 410 -40.84 -2.16 15.31
N LEU A 411 -40.41 -0.90 15.26
CA LEU A 411 -40.12 -0.07 16.44
C LEU A 411 -41.18 1.03 16.55
N SER A 412 -41.71 1.29 17.73
CA SER A 412 -42.71 2.33 17.95
C SER A 412 -42.33 3.25 19.10
N ARG A 413 -42.62 4.55 18.93
CA ARG A 413 -42.48 5.59 19.96
C ARG A 413 -43.69 6.51 19.91
N GLY A 414 -44.64 6.32 20.81
CA GLY A 414 -45.91 7.05 20.81
C GLY A 414 -46.70 6.78 19.52
N LYS A 415 -46.86 7.81 18.68
CA LYS A 415 -47.56 7.72 17.38
C LYS A 415 -46.62 7.48 16.19
N GLU A 416 -45.31 7.54 16.40
CA GLU A 416 -44.33 7.30 15.34
C GLU A 416 -44.00 5.80 15.26
N VAL A 417 -43.82 5.29 14.03
CA VAL A 417 -43.48 3.89 13.78
C VAL A 417 -42.32 3.82 12.79
N LEU A 418 -41.30 3.04 13.11
CA LEU A 418 -40.17 2.70 12.26
C LEU A 418 -40.31 1.23 11.84
N VAL A 419 -40.22 0.99 10.54
CA VAL A 419 -40.27 -0.36 9.97
C VAL A 419 -39.07 -0.53 9.05
N GLY A 420 -38.28 -1.58 9.24
CA GLY A 420 -37.13 -1.83 8.36
C GLY A 420 -36.70 -3.28 8.38
N LYS A 421 -36.01 -3.69 7.33
CA LYS A 421 -35.59 -5.08 7.13
C LYS A 421 -34.07 -5.17 7.25
N PRO A 422 -33.53 -5.73 8.35
CA PRO A 422 -32.09 -5.97 8.47
C PRO A 422 -31.65 -7.11 7.53
N ASP A 423 -30.41 -7.02 7.06
CA ASP A 423 -29.77 -8.09 6.30
C ASP A 423 -29.69 -9.37 7.13
N SER A 424 -29.70 -10.54 6.46
CA SER A 424 -29.68 -11.85 7.12
C SER A 424 -28.56 -11.99 8.14
N ASP A 425 -27.39 -11.44 7.81
CA ASP A 425 -26.16 -11.56 8.59
C ASP A 425 -26.19 -10.68 9.85
N ASP A 426 -26.98 -9.61 9.84
CA ASP A 426 -27.08 -8.63 10.92
C ASP A 426 -28.25 -8.90 11.88
N ARG A 427 -29.21 -9.76 11.50
CA ARG A 427 -30.40 -10.07 12.29
C ARG A 427 -30.11 -10.49 13.73
N GLY A 428 -29.14 -11.39 13.93
CA GLY A 428 -28.76 -11.84 15.27
C GLY A 428 -28.27 -10.68 16.15
N THR A 429 -27.48 -9.77 15.58
CA THR A 429 -26.98 -8.58 16.26
C THR A 429 -28.12 -7.60 16.57
N VAL A 430 -29.06 -7.40 15.64
CA VAL A 430 -30.26 -6.57 15.89
C VAL A 430 -31.07 -7.11 17.06
N LEU A 431 -31.38 -8.41 17.06
CA LEU A 431 -32.12 -9.03 18.15
C LEU A 431 -31.37 -8.90 19.48
N GLN A 432 -30.04 -9.08 19.49
CA GLN A 432 -29.23 -8.90 20.69
C GLN A 432 -29.29 -7.45 21.21
N LEU A 433 -29.21 -6.45 20.33
CA LEU A 433 -29.34 -5.04 20.70
C LEU A 433 -30.72 -4.73 21.29
N LEU A 434 -31.78 -5.17 20.61
CA LEU A 434 -33.16 -4.93 21.03
C LEU A 434 -33.50 -5.64 22.35
N HIS A 435 -33.03 -6.87 22.55
CA HIS A 435 -33.18 -7.57 23.84
C HIS A 435 -32.47 -6.80 24.97
N GLY A 436 -31.30 -6.23 24.69
CA GLY A 436 -30.57 -5.40 25.65
C GLY A 436 -31.34 -4.15 26.10
N TRP A 437 -32.25 -3.62 25.29
CA TRP A 437 -33.08 -2.47 25.67
C TRP A 437 -34.18 -2.84 26.67
N GLY A 438 -34.69 -4.08 26.63
CA GLY A 438 -35.81 -4.53 27.47
C GLY A 438 -35.45 -4.97 28.89
N VAL A 439 -34.16 -5.19 29.20
CA VAL A 439 -33.70 -5.71 30.51
C VAL A 439 -33.46 -4.60 31.55
N GLY A 440 -33.60 -3.33 31.16
CA GLY A 440 -33.35 -2.17 32.03
C GLY A 440 -34.60 -1.44 32.57
N GLY A 441 -35.79 -2.01 32.42
CA GLY A 441 -37.08 -1.43 32.83
C GLY A 441 -37.60 -1.93 34.16
#